data_AF-A0A4R2BYG8-F1
#
_entry.id   AF-A0A4R2BYG8-F1
#
_cell.length_a   1.000
_cell.length_b   1.000
_cell.length_c   1.000
_cell.angle_alpha   90.00
_cell.angle_beta   90.00
_cell.angle_gamma   90.00
#
_symmetry.space_group_name_H-M   'P 1'
#
loop_
_entity.id
_entity.type
_entity.pdbx_description
1 polymer ?
#
loop_
_entity_poly.entity_id
_entity_poly.type
_entity_poly.pdbx_seq_one_letter_code
_entity_poly.pdbx_strand_id
1 'polypeptide(L)'
;MRTPKKSLPAAVAALTAGVLALGIGTATASSAQTMQNDAPLKPTIVLVHGAWADGSSWSAVTSKLQSAGYTVDVEANPLRGLATDAQYLRDLLATIPGPVVLVGHSYGGMVTTSAATGNPNVKALVYVDAFIPDQGDSLGALAAAQPGSELDPNTSITTVPIHDAGGNVINADVYIKPNQFAGLFAGGIPAKQAAVLAATQRPLTASTLSETLAGVPAWKTIPSWDLIGTADKVLPPAEQQIMAHRADAHITKVDAPHLSMISDPDAVTDVIVDAARATS
;
A
#
# COMPACT_ATOMS: atom_id res chain seq x y z
N MET A 1 25.80 -11.33 46.62
CA MET A 1 25.29 -12.35 45.68
C MET A 1 24.81 -11.64 44.42
N ARG A 2 25.53 -11.80 43.31
CA ARG A 2 25.24 -11.17 42.01
C ARG A 2 24.36 -12.11 41.18
N THR A 3 23.20 -11.64 40.75
CA THR A 3 22.30 -12.31 39.81
C THR A 3 22.86 -12.23 38.38
N PRO A 4 22.91 -13.34 37.62
CA PRO A 4 23.39 -13.29 36.24
C PRO A 4 22.29 -12.86 35.26
N LYS A 5 22.64 -11.95 34.35
CA LYS A 5 21.85 -11.58 33.17
C LYS A 5 21.77 -12.77 32.22
N LYS A 6 20.56 -13.17 31.82
CA LYS A 6 20.35 -14.12 30.71
C LYS A 6 20.33 -13.34 29.40
N SER A 7 21.40 -13.45 28.63
CA SER A 7 21.46 -13.07 27.22
C SER A 7 20.82 -14.17 26.37
N LEU A 8 19.85 -13.83 25.52
CA LEU A 8 19.38 -14.73 24.46
C LEU A 8 20.44 -14.80 23.34
N PRO A 9 20.77 -15.99 22.81
CA PRO A 9 21.56 -16.07 21.59
C PRO A 9 20.66 -15.92 20.36
N ALA A 10 21.08 -15.03 19.46
CA ALA A 10 20.62 -14.96 18.08
C ALA A 10 21.09 -16.21 17.33
N ALA A 11 20.16 -17.00 16.80
CA ALA A 11 20.47 -18.09 15.88
C ALA A 11 20.07 -17.65 14.46
N VAL A 12 21.02 -17.02 13.76
CA VAL A 12 20.97 -16.88 12.31
C VAL A 12 21.59 -18.16 11.74
N ALA A 13 20.75 -19.02 11.15
CA ALA A 13 21.21 -20.20 10.44
C ALA A 13 21.85 -19.75 9.10
N ALA A 14 23.17 -19.81 9.02
CA ALA A 14 23.92 -19.62 7.78
C ALA A 14 23.79 -20.89 6.92
N LEU A 15 23.13 -20.78 5.75
CA LEU A 15 23.25 -21.80 4.71
C LEU A 15 24.63 -21.68 4.04
N THR A 16 25.51 -22.62 4.34
CA THR A 16 26.79 -22.80 3.65
C THR A 16 26.59 -23.69 2.41
N ALA A 17 26.51 -23.07 1.23
CA ALA A 17 26.65 -23.78 -0.03
C ALA A 17 28.14 -23.91 -0.38
N GLY A 18 28.66 -25.14 -0.37
CA GLY A 18 30.01 -25.46 -0.81
C GLY A 18 30.13 -25.34 -2.34
N VAL A 19 31.21 -24.73 -2.79
CA VAL A 19 31.63 -24.78 -4.20
C VAL A 19 33.08 -25.24 -4.27
N LEU A 20 33.25 -26.32 -5.02
CA LEU A 20 34.47 -27.05 -5.32
C LEU A 20 35.37 -26.19 -6.23
N ALA A 21 36.62 -25.97 -5.82
CA ALA A 21 37.63 -25.30 -6.65
C ALA A 21 38.19 -26.26 -7.71
N LEU A 22 38.30 -25.81 -8.97
CA LEU A 22 39.21 -26.37 -9.98
C LEU A 22 39.41 -25.37 -11.14
N GLY A 23 40.68 -25.09 -11.47
CA GLY A 23 41.12 -24.75 -12.84
C GLY A 23 41.55 -23.30 -13.09
N ILE A 24 42.87 -23.05 -13.08
CA ILE A 24 43.51 -21.83 -13.57
C ILE A 24 43.56 -21.89 -15.11
N GLY A 25 43.00 -20.89 -15.77
CA GLY A 25 43.17 -20.64 -17.20
C GLY A 25 43.16 -19.13 -17.46
N THR A 26 44.33 -18.56 -17.74
CA THR A 26 44.47 -17.14 -18.11
C THR A 26 44.02 -16.94 -19.55
N ALA A 27 42.76 -16.54 -19.74
CA ALA A 27 42.26 -16.03 -21.02
C ALA A 27 42.16 -14.50 -20.95
N THR A 28 42.96 -13.81 -21.77
CA THR A 28 42.84 -12.36 -21.98
C THR A 28 41.58 -12.08 -22.80
N ALA A 29 40.45 -11.91 -22.12
CA ALA A 29 39.22 -11.45 -22.74
C ALA A 29 39.35 -9.95 -23.06
N SER A 30 39.31 -9.61 -24.34
CA SER A 30 39.11 -8.23 -24.80
C SER A 30 37.85 -7.67 -24.16
N SER A 31 37.98 -6.49 -23.55
CA SER A 31 36.88 -5.69 -23.06
C SER A 31 36.02 -5.23 -24.24
N ALA A 32 35.06 -6.05 -24.66
CA ALA A 32 33.92 -5.59 -25.42
C ALA A 32 33.10 -4.72 -24.46
N GLN A 33 33.27 -3.40 -24.56
CA GLN A 33 32.34 -2.45 -23.99
C GLN A 33 31.00 -2.67 -24.68
N THR A 34 30.15 -3.50 -24.08
CA THR A 34 28.71 -3.42 -24.31
C THR A 34 28.32 -1.99 -24.01
N MET A 35 27.99 -1.23 -25.07
CA MET A 35 27.18 -0.04 -24.97
C MET A 35 25.90 -0.46 -24.23
N GLN A 36 25.87 -0.27 -22.90
CA GLN A 36 24.62 -0.30 -22.16
C GLN A 36 23.80 0.84 -22.76
N ASN A 37 22.65 0.50 -23.34
CA ASN A 37 21.65 1.50 -23.67
C ASN A 37 21.29 2.19 -22.34
N ASP A 38 21.78 3.42 -22.15
CA ASP A 38 21.42 4.33 -21.06
C ASP A 38 19.98 4.84 -21.24
N ALA A 39 19.04 3.94 -21.53
CA ALA A 39 17.63 4.25 -21.32
C ALA A 39 17.46 4.49 -19.82
N PRO A 40 16.84 5.60 -19.39
CA PRO A 40 16.55 5.85 -17.98
C PRO A 40 15.89 4.61 -17.37
N LEU A 41 16.45 4.11 -16.27
CA LEU A 41 15.87 2.97 -15.56
C LEU A 41 14.46 3.37 -15.11
N LYS A 42 13.46 2.59 -15.56
CA LYS A 42 12.07 2.78 -15.11
C LYS A 42 12.00 2.73 -13.58
N PRO A 43 11.17 3.57 -12.94
CA PRO A 43 11.00 3.50 -11.50
C PRO A 43 10.46 2.15 -11.07
N THR A 44 10.81 1.74 -9.86
CA THR A 44 10.11 0.65 -9.17
C THR A 44 8.75 1.16 -8.72
N ILE A 45 7.69 0.42 -9.03
CA ILE A 45 6.35 0.70 -8.54
C ILE A 45 6.13 -0.08 -7.25
N VAL A 46 5.82 0.61 -6.16
CA VAL A 46 5.49 -0.02 -4.88
C VAL A 46 3.99 0.12 -4.63
N LEU A 47 3.27 -1.00 -4.53
CA LEU A 47 1.82 -1.05 -4.36
C LEU A 47 1.46 -1.39 -2.91
N VAL A 48 0.65 -0.55 -2.26
CA VAL A 48 0.27 -0.66 -0.85
C VAL A 48 -1.25 -0.82 -0.75
N HIS A 49 -1.71 -1.98 -0.29
CA HIS A 49 -3.14 -2.24 -0.11
C HIS A 49 -3.72 -1.54 1.13
N GLY A 50 -5.03 -1.29 1.13
CA GLY A 50 -5.77 -0.79 2.29
C GLY A 50 -6.35 -1.88 3.17
N ALA A 51 -7.22 -1.46 4.10
CA ALA A 51 -8.00 -2.36 4.95
C ALA A 51 -8.90 -3.28 4.12
N TRP A 52 -9.10 -4.51 4.58
CA TRP A 52 -9.94 -5.55 3.96
C TRP A 52 -9.51 -6.04 2.57
N ALA A 53 -8.50 -5.42 1.98
CA ALA A 53 -7.77 -5.91 0.81
C ALA A 53 -6.46 -6.60 1.22
N ASP A 54 -5.77 -7.17 0.25
CA ASP A 54 -4.42 -7.72 0.40
C ASP A 54 -3.57 -7.47 -0.86
N GLY A 55 -2.31 -7.92 -0.85
CA GLY A 55 -1.42 -7.78 -2.00
C GLY A 55 -1.96 -8.44 -3.29
N SER A 56 -2.75 -9.51 -3.16
CA SER A 56 -3.35 -10.20 -4.32
C SER A 56 -4.44 -9.35 -5.00
N SER A 57 -4.98 -8.34 -4.30
CA SER A 57 -5.94 -7.39 -4.88
C SER A 57 -5.32 -6.57 -6.02
N TRP A 58 -3.99 -6.45 -6.06
CA TRP A 58 -3.25 -5.79 -7.13
C TRP A 58 -2.88 -6.69 -8.33
N SER A 59 -3.23 -7.98 -8.33
CA SER A 59 -2.70 -8.95 -9.32
C SER A 59 -2.83 -8.50 -10.79
N ALA A 60 -3.98 -7.92 -11.16
CA ALA A 60 -4.23 -7.46 -12.52
C ALA A 60 -3.36 -6.24 -12.87
N VAL A 61 -3.29 -5.25 -11.98
CA VAL A 61 -2.43 -4.06 -12.12
C VAL A 61 -0.95 -4.46 -12.16
N THR A 62 -0.49 -5.32 -11.25
CA THR A 62 0.87 -5.87 -11.24
C THR A 62 1.22 -6.52 -12.57
N SER A 63 0.36 -7.39 -13.09
CA SER A 63 0.59 -8.08 -14.36
C SER A 63 0.73 -7.11 -15.53
N LYS A 64 -0.10 -6.05 -15.57
CA LYS A 64 -0.06 -5.01 -16.61
C LYS A 64 1.21 -4.14 -16.51
N LEU A 65 1.57 -3.70 -15.31
CA LEU A 65 2.79 -2.93 -15.06
C LEU A 65 4.06 -3.71 -15.42
N GLN A 66 4.13 -4.99 -15.05
CA GLN A 66 5.24 -5.87 -15.43
C GLN A 66 5.30 -6.08 -16.95
N SER A 67 4.15 -6.24 -17.61
CA SER A 67 4.08 -6.32 -19.08
C SER A 67 4.55 -5.01 -19.75
N ALA A 68 4.35 -3.87 -19.09
CA ALA A 68 4.88 -2.58 -19.50
C ALA A 68 6.37 -2.39 -19.12
N GLY A 69 7.02 -3.37 -18.49
CA GLY A 69 8.45 -3.37 -18.20
C GLY A 69 8.85 -2.68 -16.89
N TYR A 70 7.91 -2.41 -15.98
CA TYR A 70 8.23 -1.89 -14.65
C TYR A 70 8.58 -3.02 -13.68
N THR A 71 9.52 -2.77 -12.78
CA THR A 71 9.67 -3.55 -11.55
C THR A 71 8.52 -3.20 -10.61
N VAL A 72 7.87 -4.22 -10.03
CA VAL A 72 6.71 -4.02 -9.15
C VAL A 72 6.94 -4.77 -7.85
N ASP A 73 6.93 -4.05 -6.73
CA ASP A 73 6.90 -4.60 -5.38
C ASP A 73 5.52 -4.38 -4.78
N VAL A 74 4.89 -5.46 -4.31
CA VAL A 74 3.59 -5.37 -3.63
C VAL A 74 3.83 -5.55 -2.14
N GLU A 75 3.65 -4.46 -1.40
CA GLU A 75 3.86 -4.45 0.04
C GLU A 75 2.72 -5.17 0.77
N ALA A 76 3.09 -5.95 1.78
CA ALA A 76 2.16 -6.79 2.53
C ALA A 76 1.60 -6.07 3.77
N ASN A 77 1.04 -4.87 3.57
CA ASN A 77 0.59 -3.93 4.62
C ASN A 77 0.13 -4.63 5.90
N PRO A 78 0.82 -4.42 7.05
CA PRO A 78 0.50 -5.16 8.26
C PRO A 78 -0.91 -4.86 8.79
N LEU A 79 -1.43 -3.64 8.52
CA LEU A 79 -2.72 -3.14 9.01
C LEU A 79 -2.80 -3.10 10.55
N ARG A 80 -1.68 -2.75 11.20
CA ARG A 80 -1.52 -2.81 12.66
C ARG A 80 -1.44 -1.45 13.35
N GLY A 81 -1.48 -0.36 12.60
CA GLY A 81 -1.38 1.00 13.13
C GLY A 81 -0.64 1.89 12.15
N LEU A 82 -1.08 3.13 11.99
CA LEU A 82 -0.50 4.05 10.99
C LEU A 82 1.01 4.24 11.22
N ALA A 83 1.42 4.41 12.46
CA ALA A 83 2.85 4.57 12.77
C ALA A 83 3.67 3.31 12.48
N THR A 84 3.14 2.13 12.85
CA THR A 84 3.79 0.83 12.65
C THR A 84 3.86 0.45 11.17
N ASP A 85 2.75 0.58 10.46
CA ASP A 85 2.63 0.25 9.04
C ASP A 85 3.51 1.17 8.20
N ALA A 86 3.51 2.48 8.50
CA ALA A 86 4.39 3.43 7.81
C ALA A 86 5.87 3.19 8.10
N GLN A 87 6.24 2.74 9.31
CA GLN A 87 7.61 2.37 9.61
C GLN A 87 8.05 1.15 8.80
N TYR A 88 7.19 0.12 8.71
CA TYR A 88 7.49 -1.06 7.92
C TYR A 88 7.67 -0.72 6.44
N LEU A 89 6.79 0.12 5.88
CA LEU A 89 6.93 0.60 4.51
C LEU A 89 8.19 1.45 4.30
N ARG A 90 8.59 2.30 5.27
CA ARG A 90 9.87 3.03 5.21
C ARG A 90 11.06 2.08 5.12
N ASP A 91 11.05 1.02 5.92
CA ASP A 91 12.13 0.03 5.93
C ASP A 91 12.19 -0.71 4.59
N LEU A 92 11.04 -1.06 4.00
CA LEU A 92 10.97 -1.62 2.65
C LEU A 92 11.55 -0.65 1.60
N LEU A 93 11.10 0.61 1.60
CA LEU A 93 11.53 1.62 0.63
C LEU A 93 13.04 1.89 0.71
N ALA A 94 13.65 1.79 1.89
CA ALA A 94 15.09 1.94 2.07
C ALA A 94 15.91 0.85 1.37
N THR A 95 15.31 -0.29 1.04
CA THR A 95 15.95 -1.36 0.26
C THR A 95 15.92 -1.12 -1.25
N ILE A 96 15.15 -0.14 -1.71
CA ILE A 96 14.93 0.15 -3.13
C ILE A 96 15.84 1.32 -3.54
N PRO A 97 16.79 1.13 -4.48
CA PRO A 97 17.73 2.18 -4.90
C PRO A 97 17.07 3.42 -5.52
N GLY A 98 15.85 3.28 -6.04
CA GLY A 98 15.09 4.33 -6.72
C GLY A 98 15.38 4.45 -8.22
N PRO A 99 14.60 5.25 -8.96
CA PRO A 99 13.43 6.01 -8.49
C PRO A 99 12.22 5.13 -8.13
N VAL A 100 11.31 5.64 -7.27
CA VAL A 100 10.10 4.93 -6.82
C VAL A 100 8.84 5.74 -7.12
N VAL A 101 7.82 5.06 -7.64
CA VAL A 101 6.43 5.51 -7.61
C VAL A 101 5.71 4.73 -6.53
N LEU A 102 5.16 5.43 -5.54
CA LEU A 102 4.50 4.81 -4.39
C LEU A 102 2.99 4.95 -4.51
N VAL A 103 2.29 3.81 -4.52
CA VAL A 103 0.86 3.73 -4.81
C VAL A 103 0.12 3.21 -3.59
N GLY A 104 -0.84 3.97 -3.07
CA GLY A 104 -1.67 3.59 -1.93
C GLY A 104 -3.14 3.45 -2.30
N HIS A 105 -3.75 2.31 -1.97
CA HIS A 105 -5.20 2.12 -2.04
C HIS A 105 -5.85 2.35 -0.68
N SER A 106 -6.97 3.07 -0.62
CA SER A 106 -7.76 3.23 0.62
C SER A 106 -6.87 3.70 1.79
N TYR A 107 -6.90 3.00 2.94
CA TYR A 107 -5.99 3.24 4.08
C TYR A 107 -4.50 3.25 3.69
N GLY A 108 -4.10 2.48 2.67
CA GLY A 108 -2.75 2.47 2.11
C GLY A 108 -2.28 3.84 1.64
N GLY A 109 -3.19 4.78 1.32
CA GLY A 109 -2.86 6.18 1.07
C GLY A 109 -2.32 6.92 2.30
N MET A 110 -2.85 6.63 3.50
CA MET A 110 -2.30 7.20 4.74
C MET A 110 -0.91 6.65 5.03
N VAL A 111 -0.73 5.33 4.87
CA VAL A 111 0.56 4.65 5.06
C VAL A 111 1.61 5.20 4.09
N THR A 112 1.24 5.30 2.80
CA THR A 112 2.06 5.89 1.73
C THR A 112 2.48 7.33 2.05
N THR A 113 1.52 8.17 2.46
CA THR A 113 1.77 9.58 2.79
C THR A 113 2.74 9.73 3.97
N SER A 114 2.62 8.87 4.99
CA SER A 114 3.49 8.89 6.17
C SER A 114 4.88 8.31 5.88
N ALA A 115 4.96 7.25 5.07
CA ALA A 115 6.21 6.56 4.80
C ALA A 115 7.12 7.31 3.82
N ALA A 116 6.54 8.05 2.86
CA ALA A 116 7.31 8.77 1.85
C ALA A 116 7.94 10.07 2.37
N THR A 117 7.49 10.60 3.52
CA THR A 117 8.01 11.87 4.05
C THR A 117 9.53 11.79 4.26
N GLY A 118 10.26 12.69 3.58
CA GLY A 118 11.72 12.77 3.66
C GLY A 118 12.48 11.69 2.89
N ASN A 119 11.81 10.83 2.12
CA ASN A 119 12.47 9.83 1.29
C ASN A 119 12.84 10.42 -0.09
N PRO A 120 14.14 10.60 -0.42
CA PRO A 120 14.55 11.20 -1.68
C PRO A 120 14.33 10.29 -2.90
N ASN A 121 14.09 8.99 -2.71
CA ASN A 121 13.91 8.03 -3.80
C ASN A 121 12.46 7.99 -4.30
N VAL A 122 11.48 8.42 -3.49
CA VAL A 122 10.07 8.49 -3.91
C VAL A 122 9.87 9.74 -4.75
N LYS A 123 9.47 9.56 -6.01
CA LYS A 123 9.34 10.64 -6.98
C LYS A 123 7.89 10.99 -7.31
N ALA A 124 6.97 10.07 -7.12
CA ALA A 124 5.53 10.27 -7.28
C ALA A 124 4.74 9.50 -6.23
N LEU A 125 3.60 10.08 -5.85
CA LEU A 125 2.56 9.43 -5.06
C LEU A 125 1.36 9.18 -5.95
N VAL A 126 0.77 7.98 -5.87
CA VAL A 126 -0.48 7.67 -6.56
C VAL A 126 -1.49 7.17 -5.53
N TYR A 127 -2.65 7.79 -5.50
CA TYR A 127 -3.75 7.50 -4.61
C TYR A 127 -4.86 6.84 -5.42
N VAL A 128 -5.37 5.68 -4.97
CA VAL A 128 -6.40 4.90 -5.65
C VAL A 128 -7.53 4.64 -4.67
N ASP A 129 -8.67 5.29 -4.85
CA ASP A 129 -9.79 5.23 -3.89
C ASP A 129 -9.32 5.49 -2.44
N ALA A 130 -8.39 6.43 -2.27
CA ALA A 130 -7.52 6.47 -1.08
C ALA A 130 -7.70 7.70 -0.20
N PHE A 131 -7.33 7.51 1.08
CA PHE A 131 -7.21 8.62 2.02
C PHE A 131 -5.90 9.37 1.78
N ILE A 132 -5.96 10.69 1.65
CA ILE A 132 -4.79 11.57 1.52
C ILE A 132 -4.76 12.52 2.73
N PRO A 133 -4.18 12.08 3.87
CA PRO A 133 -4.24 12.83 5.12
C PRO A 133 -3.34 14.07 5.10
N ASP A 134 -3.77 15.15 5.76
CA ASP A 134 -2.88 16.22 6.23
C ASP A 134 -2.39 15.91 7.65
N GLN A 135 -1.42 16.70 8.14
CA GLN A 135 -0.91 16.58 9.50
C GLN A 135 -2.06 16.66 10.52
N GLY A 136 -2.14 15.66 11.39
CA GLY A 136 -3.17 15.57 12.43
C GLY A 136 -4.47 14.88 12.01
N ASP A 137 -4.67 14.59 10.71
CA ASP A 137 -5.84 13.84 10.26
C ASP A 137 -5.76 12.37 10.72
N SER A 138 -6.89 11.79 11.12
CA SER A 138 -7.05 10.35 11.40
C SER A 138 -7.99 9.69 10.39
N LEU A 139 -7.84 8.37 10.23
CA LEU A 139 -8.69 7.59 9.31
C LEU A 139 -10.17 7.75 9.63
N GLY A 140 -10.55 7.65 10.90
CA GLY A 140 -11.94 7.75 11.33
C GLY A 140 -12.53 9.15 11.13
N ALA A 141 -11.72 10.21 11.32
CA ALA A 141 -12.16 11.58 11.09
C ALA A 141 -12.40 11.83 9.59
N LEU A 142 -11.48 11.40 8.72
CA LEU A 142 -11.62 11.54 7.27
C LEU A 142 -12.80 10.72 6.73
N ALA A 143 -12.97 9.47 7.19
CA ALA A 143 -14.09 8.62 6.78
C ALA A 143 -15.46 9.21 7.14
N ALA A 144 -15.53 10.08 8.16
CA ALA A 144 -16.74 10.76 8.60
C ALA A 144 -16.85 12.22 8.11
N ALA A 145 -15.87 12.72 7.36
CA ALA A 145 -15.77 14.14 7.02
C ALA A 145 -16.86 14.60 6.03
N GLN A 146 -17.29 13.72 5.13
CA GLN A 146 -18.39 13.97 4.18
C GLN A 146 -19.46 12.88 4.25
N PRO A 147 -20.72 13.20 3.95
CA PRO A 147 -21.75 12.19 3.74
C PRO A 147 -21.45 11.36 2.48
N GLY A 148 -21.95 10.12 2.43
CA GLY A 148 -21.89 9.26 1.25
C GLY A 148 -21.36 7.85 1.52
N SER A 149 -20.75 7.61 2.68
CA SER A 149 -20.36 6.26 3.07
C SER A 149 -21.60 5.46 3.44
N GLU A 150 -21.75 4.27 2.87
CA GLU A 150 -22.78 3.30 3.24
C GLU A 150 -22.25 2.30 4.30
N LEU A 151 -20.99 2.44 4.72
CA LEU A 151 -20.40 1.63 5.77
C LEU A 151 -20.82 2.18 7.14
N ASP A 152 -21.76 1.50 7.78
CA ASP A 152 -22.21 1.83 9.14
C ASP A 152 -21.48 0.94 10.16
N PRO A 153 -20.69 1.51 11.10
CA PRO A 153 -19.97 0.74 12.09
C PRO A 153 -20.84 -0.21 12.93
N ASN A 154 -22.12 0.10 13.13
CA ASN A 154 -23.03 -0.72 13.95
C ASN A 154 -23.64 -1.89 13.17
N THR A 155 -23.86 -1.71 11.87
CA THR A 155 -24.57 -2.70 11.05
C THR A 155 -23.65 -3.44 10.07
N SER A 156 -22.54 -2.83 9.65
CA SER A 156 -21.62 -3.36 8.65
C SER A 156 -20.37 -4.02 9.19
N ILE A 157 -19.96 -3.69 10.41
CA ILE A 157 -18.70 -4.18 10.97
C ILE A 157 -18.92 -5.32 11.98
N THR A 158 -18.00 -6.29 11.95
CA THR A 158 -17.82 -7.27 13.02
C THR A 158 -16.39 -7.18 13.53
N THR A 159 -16.18 -7.51 14.80
CA THR A 159 -14.88 -7.41 15.45
C THR A 159 -14.38 -8.76 15.93
N VAL A 160 -13.05 -8.92 15.94
CA VAL A 160 -12.35 -10.04 16.57
C VAL A 160 -11.42 -9.47 17.63
N PRO A 161 -11.58 -9.82 18.93
CA PRO A 161 -10.75 -9.26 19.98
C PRO A 161 -9.29 -9.73 19.87
N ILE A 162 -8.36 -8.79 19.99
CA ILE A 162 -6.91 -9.05 20.07
C ILE A 162 -6.53 -9.08 21.55
N HIS A 163 -5.87 -10.16 21.96
CA HIS A 163 -5.45 -10.36 23.34
C HIS A 163 -3.93 -10.23 23.49
N ASP A 164 -3.46 -9.72 24.63
CA ASP A 164 -2.07 -9.85 25.05
C ASP A 164 -1.75 -11.29 25.52
N ALA A 165 -0.48 -11.53 25.86
CA ALA A 165 -0.04 -12.84 26.39
C ALA A 165 -0.67 -13.20 27.74
N GLY A 166 -1.21 -12.22 28.47
CA GLY A 166 -1.92 -12.41 29.74
C GLY A 166 -3.42 -12.71 29.55
N GLY A 167 -3.93 -12.67 28.33
CA GLY A 167 -5.35 -12.89 28.02
C GLY A 167 -6.22 -11.64 28.20
N ASN A 168 -5.66 -10.43 28.30
CA ASN A 168 -6.44 -9.20 28.31
C ASN A 168 -6.71 -8.74 26.88
N VAL A 169 -7.94 -8.29 26.60
CA VAL A 169 -8.25 -7.62 25.34
C VAL A 169 -7.52 -6.28 25.30
N ILE A 170 -6.62 -6.12 24.33
CA ILE A 170 -5.83 -4.90 24.14
C ILE A 170 -6.25 -4.12 22.89
N ASN A 171 -6.94 -4.77 21.95
CA ASN A 171 -7.42 -4.16 20.72
C ASN A 171 -8.48 -5.07 20.07
N ALA A 172 -8.93 -4.73 18.86
CA ALA A 172 -9.76 -5.60 18.05
C ALA A 172 -9.41 -5.44 16.56
N ASP A 173 -9.52 -6.54 15.83
CA ASP A 173 -9.53 -6.55 14.36
C ASP A 173 -10.94 -6.22 13.87
N VAL A 174 -11.07 -5.29 12.93
CA VAL A 174 -12.35 -4.92 12.30
C VAL A 174 -12.47 -5.53 10.91
N TYR A 175 -13.62 -6.15 10.64
CA TYR A 175 -13.97 -6.76 9.36
C TYR A 175 -15.29 -6.18 8.86
N ILE A 176 -15.46 -6.08 7.54
CA ILE A 176 -16.80 -5.95 6.97
C ILE A 176 -17.50 -7.31 7.09
N LYS A 177 -18.75 -7.31 7.56
CA LYS A 177 -19.57 -8.52 7.64
C LYS A 177 -19.64 -9.19 6.26
N PRO A 178 -19.40 -10.51 6.14
CA PRO A 178 -19.31 -11.17 4.83
C PRO A 178 -20.54 -10.98 3.93
N ASN A 179 -21.74 -10.90 4.50
CA ASN A 179 -22.98 -10.69 3.76
C ASN A 179 -23.17 -9.25 3.25
N GLN A 180 -22.38 -8.28 3.73
CA GLN A 180 -22.39 -6.90 3.28
C GLN A 180 -21.19 -6.55 2.39
N PHE A 181 -20.09 -7.31 2.47
CA PHE A 181 -18.84 -7.05 1.75
C PHE A 181 -19.04 -6.83 0.24
N ALA A 182 -19.79 -7.71 -0.43
CA ALA A 182 -19.99 -7.61 -1.87
C ALA A 182 -20.71 -6.32 -2.29
N GLY A 183 -21.68 -5.86 -1.48
CA GLY A 183 -22.47 -4.66 -1.80
C GLY A 183 -21.76 -3.35 -1.45
N LEU A 184 -20.97 -3.34 -0.37
CA LEU A 184 -20.31 -2.13 0.15
C LEU A 184 -18.91 -1.92 -0.44
N PHE A 185 -18.11 -2.99 -0.53
CA PHE A 185 -16.68 -2.90 -0.82
C PHE A 185 -16.34 -3.39 -2.23
N ALA A 186 -16.96 -4.49 -2.66
CA ALA A 186 -16.69 -5.15 -3.94
C ALA A 186 -17.81 -4.98 -4.97
N GLY A 187 -18.45 -3.80 -5.01
CA GLY A 187 -19.52 -3.51 -5.97
C GLY A 187 -19.07 -3.76 -7.42
N GLY A 188 -19.94 -4.26 -8.29
CA GLY A 188 -19.57 -4.53 -9.69
C GLY A 188 -18.61 -5.72 -9.94
N ILE A 189 -17.96 -6.28 -8.90
CA ILE A 189 -17.13 -7.48 -9.01
C ILE A 189 -18.03 -8.73 -9.07
N PRO A 190 -17.75 -9.73 -9.94
CA PRO A 190 -18.55 -10.95 -10.04
C PRO A 190 -18.73 -11.63 -8.67
N ALA A 191 -19.96 -12.05 -8.36
CA ALA A 191 -20.33 -12.55 -7.02
C ALA A 191 -19.41 -13.66 -6.48
N LYS A 192 -18.92 -14.57 -7.35
CA LYS A 192 -17.97 -15.62 -6.94
C LYS A 192 -16.63 -15.04 -6.49
N GLN A 193 -16.12 -14.04 -7.19
CA GLN A 193 -14.88 -13.37 -6.83
C GLN A 193 -15.07 -12.50 -5.58
N ALA A 194 -16.19 -11.76 -5.48
CA ALA A 194 -16.53 -10.99 -4.29
C ALA A 194 -16.65 -11.87 -3.03
N ALA A 195 -17.18 -13.09 -3.15
CA ALA A 195 -17.24 -14.05 -2.05
C ALA A 195 -15.85 -14.55 -1.61
N VAL A 196 -14.92 -14.73 -2.55
CA VAL A 196 -13.52 -15.06 -2.22
C VAL A 196 -12.86 -13.88 -1.51
N LEU A 197 -12.98 -12.67 -2.05
CA LEU A 197 -12.45 -11.45 -1.44
C LEU A 197 -13.01 -11.24 -0.02
N ALA A 198 -14.30 -11.48 0.19
CA ALA A 198 -14.93 -11.40 1.51
C ALA A 198 -14.33 -12.40 2.51
N ALA A 199 -13.92 -13.58 2.04
CA ALA A 199 -13.31 -14.62 2.88
C ALA A 199 -11.82 -14.36 3.15
N THR A 200 -11.13 -13.64 2.26
CA THR A 200 -9.70 -13.34 2.36
C THR A 200 -9.39 -11.93 2.89
N GLN A 201 -10.40 -11.23 3.40
CA GLN A 201 -10.22 -9.91 4.01
C GLN A 201 -9.07 -9.91 5.02
N ARG A 202 -8.12 -8.99 4.87
CA ARG A 202 -7.19 -8.66 5.94
C ARG A 202 -7.81 -7.62 6.86
N PRO A 203 -7.99 -7.89 8.16
CA PRO A 203 -8.60 -6.94 9.06
C PRO A 203 -7.70 -5.73 9.30
N LEU A 204 -8.32 -4.62 9.66
CA LEU A 204 -7.63 -3.46 10.22
C LEU A 204 -7.71 -3.51 11.74
N THR A 205 -6.63 -3.18 12.43
CA THR A 205 -6.67 -2.97 13.88
C THR A 205 -7.52 -1.73 14.22
N ALA A 206 -8.46 -1.84 15.15
CA ALA A 206 -9.43 -0.79 15.48
C ALA A 206 -8.78 0.53 15.95
N SER A 207 -7.66 0.46 16.69
CA SER A 207 -6.95 1.67 17.15
C SER A 207 -6.50 2.58 16.01
N THR A 208 -6.24 2.01 14.82
CA THR A 208 -5.81 2.75 13.63
C THR A 208 -6.81 3.82 13.21
N LEU A 209 -8.10 3.65 13.52
CA LEU A 209 -9.14 4.65 13.24
C LEU A 209 -8.89 6.00 13.93
N SER A 210 -8.19 5.98 15.07
CA SER A 210 -7.92 7.15 15.92
C SER A 210 -6.48 7.67 15.83
N GLU A 211 -5.58 6.91 15.22
CA GLU A 211 -4.19 7.34 15.01
C GLU A 211 -4.15 8.48 13.99
N THR A 212 -3.38 9.51 14.32
CA THR A 212 -3.24 10.70 13.47
C THR A 212 -1.95 10.66 12.68
N LEU A 213 -1.96 11.25 11.49
CA LEU A 213 -0.74 11.48 10.72
C LEU A 213 0.19 12.43 11.51
N ALA A 214 1.35 11.91 11.90
CA ALA A 214 2.38 12.70 12.55
C ALA A 214 3.30 13.37 11.52
N GLY A 215 3.60 14.65 11.72
CA GLY A 215 4.53 15.41 10.88
C GLY A 215 3.95 15.84 9.53
N VAL A 216 4.84 16.37 8.68
CA VAL A 216 4.46 16.93 7.38
C VAL A 216 4.12 15.80 6.40
N PRO A 217 2.96 15.81 5.73
CA PRO A 217 2.61 14.79 4.75
C PRO A 217 3.49 14.88 3.50
N ALA A 218 3.85 13.72 2.93
CA ALA A 218 4.75 13.63 1.77
C ALA A 218 4.28 14.40 0.53
N TRP A 219 2.97 14.49 0.30
CA TRP A 219 2.39 15.20 -0.85
C TRP A 219 2.68 16.71 -0.85
N LYS A 220 3.15 17.30 0.26
CA LYS A 220 3.60 18.70 0.29
C LYS A 220 4.85 18.95 -0.56
N THR A 221 5.62 17.91 -0.84
CA THR A 221 6.90 18.00 -1.57
C THR A 221 7.02 17.02 -2.74
N ILE A 222 6.13 16.02 -2.82
CA ILE A 222 6.15 14.99 -3.85
C ILE A 222 4.89 15.14 -4.71
N PRO A 223 5.03 15.23 -6.06
CA PRO A 223 3.88 15.34 -6.94
C PRO A 223 2.97 14.11 -6.80
N SER A 224 1.66 14.36 -6.91
CA SER A 224 0.63 13.38 -6.59
C SER A 224 -0.35 13.18 -7.75
N TRP A 225 -0.81 11.96 -7.90
CA TRP A 225 -1.90 11.55 -8.78
C TRP A 225 -2.99 10.90 -7.94
N ASP A 226 -4.23 11.07 -8.35
CA ASP A 226 -5.37 10.49 -7.65
C ASP A 226 -6.36 9.90 -8.65
N LEU A 227 -6.80 8.67 -8.38
CA LEU A 227 -7.89 8.01 -9.09
C LEU A 227 -9.07 7.85 -8.12
N ILE A 228 -10.17 8.49 -8.48
CA ILE A 228 -11.42 8.50 -7.71
C ILE A 228 -12.44 7.57 -8.37
N GLY A 229 -12.77 6.47 -7.70
CA GLY A 229 -13.94 5.65 -8.01
C GLY A 229 -15.24 6.38 -7.64
N THR A 230 -16.01 6.80 -8.62
CA THR A 230 -17.22 7.61 -8.38
C THR A 230 -18.40 6.81 -7.83
N ALA A 231 -18.32 5.47 -7.82
CA ALA A 231 -19.30 4.57 -7.22
C ALA A 231 -18.82 3.98 -5.88
N ASP A 232 -17.80 4.58 -5.26
CA ASP A 232 -17.28 4.19 -3.96
C ASP A 232 -18.31 4.45 -2.83
N LYS A 233 -18.63 3.38 -2.10
CA LYS A 233 -19.58 3.36 -0.98
C LYS A 233 -18.89 3.31 0.39
N VAL A 234 -17.56 3.23 0.41
CA VAL A 234 -16.73 3.14 1.62
C VAL A 234 -16.16 4.51 1.91
N LEU A 235 -15.42 5.07 0.96
CA LEU A 235 -14.83 6.41 1.04
C LEU A 235 -15.60 7.35 0.10
N PRO A 236 -16.40 8.30 0.61
CA PRO A 236 -17.22 9.17 -0.22
C PRO A 236 -16.38 9.86 -1.33
N PRO A 237 -16.80 9.82 -2.61
CA PRO A 237 -16.08 10.50 -3.70
C PRO A 237 -15.90 12.01 -3.45
N ALA A 238 -16.82 12.62 -2.70
CA ALA A 238 -16.71 14.03 -2.30
C ALA A 238 -15.49 14.27 -1.38
N GLU A 239 -15.24 13.37 -0.43
CA GLU A 239 -14.07 13.48 0.47
C GLU A 239 -12.78 13.18 -0.28
N GLN A 240 -12.77 12.16 -1.16
CA GLN A 240 -11.62 11.89 -2.04
C GLN A 240 -11.23 13.14 -2.83
N GLN A 241 -12.21 13.79 -3.46
CA GLN A 241 -11.98 15.00 -4.25
C GLN A 241 -11.44 16.15 -3.39
N ILE A 242 -11.95 16.38 -2.18
CA ILE A 242 -11.45 17.42 -1.27
C ILE A 242 -9.98 17.16 -0.92
N MET A 243 -9.67 15.93 -0.52
CA MET A 243 -8.31 15.54 -0.15
C MET A 243 -7.34 15.65 -1.34
N ALA A 244 -7.77 15.24 -2.55
CA ALA A 244 -6.96 15.32 -3.76
C ALA A 244 -6.69 16.76 -4.21
N HIS A 245 -7.68 17.65 -4.14
CA HIS A 245 -7.47 19.09 -4.39
C HIS A 245 -6.52 19.71 -3.36
N ARG A 246 -6.65 19.33 -2.08
CA ARG A 246 -5.72 19.78 -1.02
C ARG A 246 -4.28 19.36 -1.30
N ALA A 247 -4.08 18.18 -1.90
CA ALA A 247 -2.79 17.64 -2.27
C ALA A 247 -2.25 18.13 -3.63
N ASP A 248 -2.99 19.00 -4.34
CA ASP A 248 -2.68 19.44 -5.70
C ASP A 248 -2.45 18.25 -6.66
N ALA A 249 -3.25 17.19 -6.50
CA ALA A 249 -3.08 15.96 -7.27
C ALA A 249 -3.64 16.07 -8.70
N HIS A 250 -3.04 15.33 -9.62
CA HIS A 250 -3.64 15.06 -10.93
C HIS A 250 -4.82 14.08 -10.78
N ILE A 251 -6.04 14.60 -10.86
CA ILE A 251 -7.26 13.85 -10.57
C ILE A 251 -7.81 13.16 -11.84
N THR A 252 -7.98 11.85 -11.76
CA THR A 252 -8.72 11.01 -12.71
C THR A 252 -9.96 10.45 -12.02
N LYS A 253 -11.10 10.42 -12.72
CA LYS A 253 -12.35 9.87 -12.19
C LYS A 253 -12.80 8.69 -13.05
N VAL A 254 -13.24 7.63 -12.41
CA VAL A 254 -13.73 6.41 -13.07
C VAL A 254 -15.03 5.94 -12.44
N ASP A 255 -15.92 5.35 -13.22
CA ASP A 255 -17.15 4.73 -12.70
C ASP A 255 -16.83 3.36 -12.10
N ALA A 256 -16.19 3.37 -10.94
CA ALA A 256 -15.75 2.17 -10.24
C ALA A 256 -16.13 2.19 -8.75
N PRO A 257 -16.36 1.00 -8.14
CA PRO A 257 -16.47 0.82 -6.69
C PRO A 257 -15.14 1.12 -5.96
N HIS A 258 -15.12 0.96 -4.64
CA HIS A 258 -13.93 1.09 -3.80
C HIS A 258 -12.75 0.15 -4.15
N LEU A 259 -12.99 -0.88 -4.98
CA LEU A 259 -11.96 -1.79 -5.48
C LEU A 259 -11.65 -1.50 -6.95
N SER A 260 -11.32 -0.24 -7.29
CA SER A 260 -10.97 0.15 -8.67
C SER A 260 -9.81 -0.68 -9.22
N MET A 261 -8.85 -1.08 -8.39
CA MET A 261 -7.73 -1.94 -8.81
C MET A 261 -8.14 -3.35 -9.28
N ILE A 262 -9.36 -3.78 -8.99
CA ILE A 262 -9.92 -5.06 -9.46
C ILE A 262 -10.99 -4.84 -10.53
N SER A 263 -11.85 -3.84 -10.34
CA SER A 263 -12.99 -3.57 -11.23
C SER A 263 -12.61 -2.81 -12.49
N ASP A 264 -11.64 -1.90 -12.42
CA ASP A 264 -11.06 -1.17 -13.55
C ASP A 264 -9.51 -1.09 -13.43
N PRO A 265 -8.82 -2.24 -13.56
CA PRO A 265 -7.37 -2.30 -13.43
C PRO A 265 -6.65 -1.55 -14.56
N ASP A 266 -7.32 -1.29 -15.69
CA ASP A 266 -6.75 -0.55 -16.81
C ASP A 266 -6.61 0.93 -16.45
N ALA A 267 -7.67 1.58 -15.99
CA ALA A 267 -7.59 2.98 -15.58
C ALA A 267 -6.61 3.20 -14.44
N VAL A 268 -6.56 2.28 -13.47
CA VAL A 268 -5.56 2.32 -12.39
C VAL A 268 -4.14 2.19 -12.92
N THR A 269 -3.90 1.26 -13.86
CA THR A 269 -2.58 1.11 -14.47
C THR A 269 -2.17 2.37 -15.23
N ASP A 270 -3.09 2.99 -15.97
CA ASP A 270 -2.81 4.18 -16.77
C ASP A 270 -2.37 5.36 -15.90
N VAL A 271 -3.04 5.60 -14.76
CA VAL A 271 -2.65 6.65 -13.80
C VAL A 271 -1.26 6.38 -13.21
N ILE A 272 -0.95 5.13 -12.86
CA ILE A 272 0.37 4.75 -12.35
C ILE A 272 1.45 4.96 -13.43
N VAL A 273 1.15 4.62 -14.68
CA VAL A 273 2.08 4.80 -15.81
C VAL A 273 2.30 6.28 -16.11
N ASP A 274 1.26 7.11 -16.01
CA ASP A 274 1.37 8.56 -16.16
C ASP A 274 2.31 9.16 -15.10
N ALA A 275 2.08 8.82 -13.83
CA ALA A 275 2.94 9.21 -12.71
C ALA A 275 4.41 8.75 -12.91
N ALA A 276 4.60 7.50 -13.37
CA ALA A 276 5.93 6.98 -13.66
C ALA A 276 6.62 7.75 -14.79
N ARG A 277 5.90 8.11 -15.87
CA ARG A 277 6.46 8.88 -16.99
C ARG A 277 6.82 10.31 -16.62
N ALA A 278 6.06 10.94 -15.72
CA ALA A 278 6.34 12.30 -15.26
C ALA A 278 7.59 12.40 -14.36
N THR A 279 8.13 11.27 -13.90
CA THR A 279 9.25 11.21 -12.95
C THR A 279 10.49 10.47 -13.47
N SER A 280 10.43 9.98 -14.72
CA SER A 280 11.52 9.26 -15.40
C SER A 280 12.42 10.18 -16.22
#